data_AF-A0A317STD9-F1
#
_entry.id   AF-A0A317STD9-F1
#
_cell.length_a   1.000
_cell.length_b   1.000
_cell.length_c   1.000
_cell.angle_alpha   90.00
_cell.angle_beta   90.00
_cell.angle_gamma   90.00
#
_symmetry.space_group_name_H-M   'P 1'
#
loop_
_entity.id
_entity.type
_entity.pdbx_description
1 polymer ?
#
loop_
_entity_poly.entity_id
_entity_poly.type
_entity_poly.pdbx_seq_one_letter_code
_entity_poly.pdbx_strand_id
1 'polypeptide(L)'
;LTTASELQIFLAILIHLGVLRGTSSKVLWWQVGNIVPEPMCRMKYIRFQQLKCYLHISNPSKSSMPSQQWWIKLEPLNSSIQKSSKECFLLFINVAIDEMMIHVLGCSAHTIKMPNKPINLGYKVLALCDAGYTYDW
;
A
#
# COMPACT_ATOMS: atom_id res chain seq x y z
N LEU A 1 -4.04 15.37 16.43
CA LEU A 1 -2.69 14.77 16.33
C LEU A 1 -2.86 13.27 16.12
N THR A 2 -2.06 12.67 15.24
CA THR A 2 -2.11 11.22 14.96
C THR A 2 -1.06 10.51 15.79
N THR A 3 -1.41 9.40 16.45
CA THR A 3 -0.48 8.61 17.28
C THR A 3 -0.05 7.32 16.57
N ALA A 4 1.02 6.69 17.05
CA ALA A 4 1.48 5.41 16.50
C ALA A 4 0.41 4.30 16.63
N SER A 5 -0.29 4.24 17.76
CA SER A 5 -1.39 3.28 17.97
C SER A 5 -2.56 3.53 17.03
N GLU A 6 -2.89 4.79 16.76
CA GLU A 6 -3.93 5.13 15.76
C GLU A 6 -3.51 4.69 14.35
N LEU A 7 -2.24 4.86 13.99
CA LEU A 7 -1.72 4.40 12.70
C LEU A 7 -1.72 2.86 12.58
N GLN A 8 -1.43 2.13 13.67
CA GLN A 8 -1.54 0.67 13.70
C GLN A 8 -2.98 0.20 13.45
N ILE A 9 -3.98 0.85 14.05
CA ILE A 9 -5.40 0.56 13.79
C ILE A 9 -5.74 0.83 12.33
N PHE A 10 -5.28 1.96 11.77
CA PHE A 10 -5.46 2.28 10.36
C PHE A 10 -4.88 1.19 9.43
N LEU A 11 -3.67 0.71 9.72
CA LEU A 11 -3.03 -0.38 8.97
C LEU A 11 -3.80 -1.71 9.11
N ALA A 12 -4.26 -2.05 10.32
CA ALA A 12 -5.06 -3.25 10.55
C ALA A 12 -6.35 -3.22 9.72
N ILE A 13 -7.02 -2.07 9.64
CA ILE A 13 -8.19 -1.85 8.78
C ILE A 13 -7.83 -2.02 7.30
N LEU A 14 -6.72 -1.45 6.83
CA LEU A 14 -6.28 -1.61 5.43
C LEU A 14 -6.01 -3.07 5.05
N ILE A 15 -5.36 -3.84 5.93
CA ILE A 15 -5.10 -5.26 5.72
C ILE A 15 -6.43 -6.02 5.65
N HIS A 16 -7.35 -5.75 6.58
CA HIS A 16 -8.67 -6.37 6.60
C HIS A 16 -9.48 -6.09 5.32
N LEU A 17 -9.45 -4.85 4.83
CA LEU A 17 -10.06 -4.46 3.55
C LEU A 17 -9.46 -5.21 2.35
N GLY A 18 -8.15 -5.46 2.37
CA GLY A 18 -7.46 -6.23 1.32
C GLY A 18 -7.87 -7.71 1.28
N VAL A 19 -8.22 -8.28 2.42
CA VAL A 19 -8.70 -9.67 2.54
C VAL A 19 -10.15 -9.79 2.05
N LEU A 20 -11.05 -8.87 2.42
CA LEU A 20 -12.48 -8.90 2.10
C LEU A 20 -12.84 -8.36 0.69
N ARG A 21 -12.00 -8.65 -0.31
CA ARG A 21 -12.07 -8.13 -1.69
C ARG A 21 -13.51 -7.93 -2.21
N GLY A 22 -13.80 -6.77 -2.79
CA GLY A 22 -15.08 -6.48 -3.46
C GLY A 22 -16.15 -5.79 -2.60
N THR A 23 -15.91 -5.59 -1.29
CA THR A 23 -16.84 -4.86 -0.42
C THR A 23 -16.52 -3.37 -0.42
N SER A 24 -17.54 -2.52 -0.59
CA SER A 24 -17.37 -1.08 -0.39
C SER A 24 -16.90 -0.81 1.04
N SER A 25 -15.80 -0.07 1.18
CA SER A 25 -15.21 0.20 2.50
C SER A 25 -16.24 0.68 3.53
N LYS A 26 -17.19 1.55 3.14
CA LYS A 26 -18.22 2.09 4.05
C LYS A 26 -19.13 1.01 4.66
N VAL A 27 -19.42 -0.07 3.94
CA VAL A 27 -20.32 -1.14 4.39
C VAL A 27 -19.74 -1.86 5.61
N LEU A 28 -18.41 -1.93 5.72
CA LEU A 28 -17.75 -2.61 6.84
C LEU A 28 -17.84 -1.84 8.17
N TRP A 29 -18.25 -0.57 8.12
CA TRP A 29 -18.58 0.22 9.31
C TRP A 29 -20.07 0.15 9.66
N TRP A 30 -20.87 -0.61 8.93
CA TRP A 30 -22.28 -0.80 9.27
C TRP A 30 -22.41 -1.78 10.43
N GLN A 31 -23.43 -1.58 11.26
CA GLN A 31 -23.70 -2.42 12.41
C GLN A 31 -24.30 -3.76 11.95
N VAL A 32 -23.73 -4.85 12.46
CA VAL A 32 -24.36 -6.19 12.44
C VAL A 32 -24.93 -6.41 13.83
N GLY A 33 -26.26 -6.43 13.96
CA GLY A 33 -26.91 -6.59 15.27
C GLY A 33 -26.50 -5.52 16.30
N ASN A 34 -26.35 -4.27 15.86
CA ASN A 34 -25.86 -3.11 16.64
C ASN A 34 -24.35 -3.03 16.91
N ILE A 35 -23.55 -4.00 16.47
CA ILE A 35 -22.10 -4.04 16.70
C ILE A 35 -21.35 -3.81 15.38
N VAL A 36 -20.36 -2.92 15.40
CA VAL A 36 -19.43 -2.76 14.27
C VAL A 36 -18.34 -3.85 14.39
N PRO A 37 -18.03 -4.61 13.33
CA PRO A 37 -17.00 -5.65 13.39
C PRO A 37 -15.59 -5.12 13.72
N GLU A 38 -14.75 -5.96 14.32
CA GLU A 38 -13.31 -5.71 14.42
C GLU A 38 -12.64 -5.86 13.03
N PRO A 39 -11.63 -5.03 12.67
CA PRO A 39 -11.05 -3.92 13.44
C PRO A 39 -11.80 -2.58 13.28
N MET A 40 -12.91 -2.57 12.55
CA MET A 40 -13.61 -1.36 12.10
C MET A 40 -14.20 -0.54 13.27
N CYS A 41 -14.58 -1.19 14.36
CA CYS A 41 -15.08 -0.54 15.58
C CYS A 41 -14.02 0.35 16.27
N ARG A 42 -12.73 0.13 16.00
CA ARG A 42 -11.60 0.83 16.64
C ARG A 42 -11.33 2.22 16.06
N MET A 43 -11.91 2.55 14.90
CA MET A 43 -11.74 3.84 14.26
C MET A 43 -13.01 4.24 13.51
N LYS A 44 -13.55 5.44 13.77
CA LYS A 44 -14.72 5.92 13.01
C LYS A 44 -14.38 6.05 11.52
N TYR A 45 -15.34 5.74 10.65
CA TYR A 45 -15.17 5.83 9.20
C TYR A 45 -14.62 7.19 8.73
N ILE A 46 -15.14 8.30 9.28
CA ILE A 46 -14.66 9.65 8.94
C ILE A 46 -13.18 9.82 9.28
N ARG A 47 -12.73 9.30 10.44
CA ARG A 47 -11.32 9.39 10.85
C ARG A 47 -10.42 8.54 9.96
N PHE A 48 -10.87 7.35 9.56
CA PHE A 48 -10.18 6.51 8.58
C PHE A 48 -9.99 7.25 7.25
N GLN A 49 -11.03 7.91 6.73
CA GLN A 49 -10.94 8.70 5.50
C GLN A 49 -9.98 9.89 5.64
N GLN A 50 -9.99 10.59 6.79
CA GLN A 50 -9.03 11.65 7.05
C GLN A 50 -7.59 11.14 7.00
N LEU A 51 -7.28 10.04 7.70
CA LEU A 51 -5.93 9.46 7.66
C LEU A 51 -5.55 9.05 6.24
N LYS A 52 -6.46 8.42 5.50
CA LYS A 52 -6.23 8.05 4.11
C LYS A 52 -5.88 9.24 3.20
N CYS A 53 -6.50 10.40 3.40
CA CYS A 53 -6.26 11.59 2.58
C CYS A 53 -5.03 12.41 3.00
N TYR A 54 -4.64 12.36 4.28
CA TYR A 54 -3.59 13.23 4.84
C TYR A 54 -2.30 12.49 5.22
N LEU A 55 -2.21 11.18 5.01
CA LEU A 55 -0.99 10.41 5.27
C LEU A 55 0.15 10.85 4.34
N HIS A 56 1.26 11.27 4.93
CA HIS A 56 2.50 11.61 4.23
C HIS A 56 3.64 10.78 4.83
N ILE A 57 4.49 10.20 3.97
CA ILE A 57 5.68 9.42 4.37
C ILE A 57 6.87 10.35 4.52
N SER A 58 7.21 11.09 3.45
CA SER A 58 8.25 12.12 3.49
C SER A 58 7.72 13.45 4.04
N ASN A 59 8.60 14.25 4.64
CA ASN A 59 8.26 15.62 5.03
C ASN A 59 8.02 16.50 3.79
N PRO A 60 6.80 17.03 3.58
CA PRO A 60 6.46 17.84 2.40
C PRO A 60 7.22 19.17 2.34
N SER A 61 7.68 19.70 3.47
CA SER A 61 8.45 20.95 3.52
C SER A 61 9.92 20.77 3.10
N LYS A 62 10.41 19.53 3.06
CA LYS A 62 11.80 19.20 2.67
C LYS A 62 11.93 18.75 1.21
N SER A 63 10.83 18.60 0.48
CA SER A 63 10.87 18.31 -0.96
C SER A 63 11.18 19.59 -1.75
N SER A 64 12.36 20.15 -1.52
CA SER A 64 12.92 21.21 -2.37
C SER A 64 13.40 20.53 -3.65
N MET A 65 12.78 20.90 -4.77
CA MET A 65 13.01 20.47 -6.15
C MET A 65 12.10 19.33 -6.66
N PRO A 66 11.55 19.45 -7.89
CA PRO A 66 11.00 18.30 -8.60
C PRO A 66 12.16 17.34 -8.88
N SER A 67 12.36 16.35 -8.02
CA SER A 67 13.24 15.23 -8.33
C SER A 67 12.75 14.58 -9.61
N GLN A 68 13.66 14.19 -10.51
CA GLN A 68 13.32 13.32 -11.64
C GLN A 68 12.64 12.01 -11.20
N GLN A 69 12.82 11.62 -9.94
CA GLN A 69 12.22 10.44 -9.33
C GLN A 69 10.92 10.82 -8.61
N TRP A 70 9.79 10.52 -9.26
CA TRP A 70 8.45 10.77 -8.74
C TRP A 70 8.14 10.04 -7.43
N TRP A 71 8.81 8.91 -7.18
CA TRP A 71 8.59 8.03 -6.04
C TRP A 71 9.32 8.49 -4.76
N ILE A 72 10.15 9.54 -4.81
CA ILE A 72 10.97 9.99 -3.65
C ILE A 72 10.14 10.26 -2.39
N LYS A 73 8.86 10.63 -2.55
CA LYS A 73 7.94 10.89 -1.44
C LYS A 73 7.67 9.64 -0.58
N LEU A 74 7.86 8.46 -1.17
CA LEU A 74 7.68 7.16 -0.53
C LEU A 74 9.02 6.62 0.02
N GLU A 75 10.14 7.23 -0.34
CA GLU A 75 11.45 6.60 -0.18
C GLU A 75 11.79 6.18 1.27
N PRO A 76 11.54 7.00 2.32
CA PRO A 76 11.81 6.57 3.69
C PRO A 76 11.10 5.28 4.09
N LEU A 77 9.89 5.05 3.57
CA LEU A 77 9.16 3.80 3.80
C LEU A 77 9.67 2.69 2.87
N ASN A 78 9.94 3.02 1.61
CA ASN A 78 10.42 2.08 0.60
C ASN A 78 11.71 1.37 1.06
N SER A 79 12.76 2.11 1.40
CA SER A 79 14.03 1.50 1.84
C SER A 79 13.88 0.76 3.17
N SER A 80 12.97 1.20 4.05
CA SER A 80 12.68 0.49 5.30
C SER A 80 12.03 -0.88 5.05
N ILE A 81 11.06 -0.96 4.13
CA ILE A 81 10.40 -2.23 3.77
C ILE A 81 11.38 -3.12 3.02
N GLN A 82 12.12 -2.58 2.05
CA GLN A 82 13.12 -3.32 1.28
C GLN A 82 14.18 -3.93 2.19
N LYS A 83 14.71 -3.15 3.14
CA LYS A 83 15.64 -3.65 4.16
C LYS A 83 15.03 -4.81 4.97
N SER A 84 13.81 -4.62 5.48
CA SER A 84 13.12 -5.64 6.28
C SER A 84 12.87 -6.91 5.45
N SER A 85 12.51 -6.77 4.17
CA SER A 85 12.29 -7.90 3.27
C SER A 85 13.55 -8.76 3.13
N LYS A 86 14.69 -8.11 2.87
CA LYS A 86 16.00 -8.78 2.72
C LYS A 86 16.49 -9.43 4.01
N GLU A 87 16.11 -8.89 5.16
CA GLU A 87 16.44 -9.46 6.48
C GLU A 87 15.52 -10.64 6.86
N CYS A 88 14.29 -10.69 6.35
CA CYS A 88 13.31 -11.73 6.69
C CYS A 88 13.40 -12.99 5.82
N PHE A 89 14.10 -12.97 4.69
CA PHE A 89 14.13 -14.09 3.76
C PHE A 89 15.49 -14.26 3.07
N LEU A 90 15.99 -15.49 3.07
CA LEU A 90 17.18 -15.88 2.32
C LEU A 90 16.75 -16.44 0.97
N LEU A 91 17.27 -15.86 -0.11
CA LEU A 91 17.03 -16.35 -1.47
C LEU A 91 17.66 -17.73 -1.68
N PHE A 92 16.93 -18.58 -2.41
CA PHE A 92 17.42 -19.84 -2.95
C PHE A 92 17.94 -19.66 -4.39
N ILE A 93 18.38 -20.76 -5.01
CA ILE A 93 18.99 -20.76 -6.34
C ILE A 93 17.98 -20.36 -7.43
N ASN A 94 16.69 -20.65 -7.22
CA ASN A 94 15.64 -20.47 -8.21
C ASN A 94 14.87 -19.17 -7.97
N VAL A 95 15.42 -18.06 -8.44
CA VAL A 95 14.77 -16.76 -8.39
C VAL A 95 14.11 -16.39 -9.72
N ALA A 96 13.08 -15.57 -9.66
CA ALA A 96 12.40 -15.01 -10.82
C ALA A 96 12.45 -13.49 -10.81
N ILE A 97 12.76 -12.88 -11.96
CA ILE A 97 12.63 -11.45 -12.18
C ILE A 97 11.53 -11.25 -13.20
N ASP A 98 10.46 -10.57 -12.81
CA ASP A 98 9.32 -10.28 -13.68
C ASP A 98 8.63 -8.99 -13.25
N GLU A 99 7.64 -8.55 -14.01
CA GLU A 99 7.00 -7.25 -13.85
C GLU A 99 5.65 -7.41 -13.16
N MET A 100 5.54 -6.81 -11.98
CA MET A 100 4.31 -6.67 -11.22
C MET A 100 3.52 -5.44 -11.67
N MET A 101 2.20 -5.61 -11.76
CA MET A 101 1.27 -4.51 -12.04
C MET A 101 0.53 -4.13 -10.77
N ILE A 102 0.60 -2.86 -10.39
CA ILE A 102 -0.15 -2.29 -9.27
C ILE A 102 -1.30 -1.46 -9.85
N HIS A 103 -2.53 -1.93 -9.65
CA HIS A 103 -3.72 -1.27 -10.19
C HIS A 103 -3.88 0.14 -9.60
N VAL A 104 -3.94 1.14 -10.48
CA VAL A 104 -4.12 2.55 -10.10
C VAL A 104 -5.03 3.24 -11.10
N LEU A 105 -6.04 3.94 -10.59
CA LEU A 105 -7.00 4.72 -11.39
C LEU A 105 -6.70 6.23 -11.38
N GLY A 106 -5.59 6.66 -10.77
CA GLY A 106 -5.22 8.06 -10.63
C GLY A 106 -4.49 8.64 -11.86
N CYS A 107 -4.44 9.97 -11.95
CA CYS A 107 -3.82 10.70 -13.06
C CYS A 107 -2.29 10.87 -12.89
N SER A 108 -1.56 9.80 -12.63
CA SER A 108 -0.09 9.85 -12.60
C SER A 108 0.48 9.70 -14.00
N ALA A 109 1.45 10.54 -14.36
CA ALA A 109 2.19 10.46 -15.63
C ALA A 109 2.94 9.12 -15.81
N HIS A 110 3.17 8.39 -14.71
CA HIS A 110 3.86 7.10 -14.71
C HIS A 110 2.91 5.90 -14.80
N THR A 111 1.62 6.14 -14.98
CA THR A 111 0.63 5.07 -15.18
C THR A 111 0.79 4.50 -16.59
N ILE A 112 0.95 3.18 -16.70
CA ILE A 112 1.16 2.47 -17.96
C ILE A 112 -0.05 1.59 -18.24
N LYS A 113 -0.43 1.51 -19.53
CA LYS A 113 -1.45 0.60 -20.03
C LYS A 113 -0.81 -0.69 -20.56
N MET A 114 -1.20 -1.84 -20.01
CA MET A 114 -0.71 -3.17 -20.37
C MET A 114 -1.90 -4.07 -20.75
N PRO A 115 -2.43 -3.98 -21.99
CA PRO A 115 -3.73 -4.57 -22.35
C PRO A 115 -3.82 -6.09 -22.17
N ASN A 116 -2.67 -6.78 -22.24
CA ASN A 116 -2.61 -8.25 -22.13
C ASN A 116 -2.39 -8.75 -20.69
N LYS A 117 -2.30 -7.86 -19.69
CA LYS A 117 -2.22 -8.26 -18.27
C LYS A 117 -3.61 -8.14 -17.60
N PRO A 118 -3.92 -8.98 -16.59
CA PRO A 118 -5.19 -8.89 -15.85
C PRO A 118 -5.46 -7.49 -15.28
N ILE A 119 -4.40 -6.82 -14.83
CA ILE A 119 -4.41 -5.40 -14.50
C ILE A 119 -3.89 -4.65 -15.71
N ASN A 120 -4.82 -4.06 -16.46
CA ASN A 120 -4.51 -3.41 -17.74
C ASN A 120 -4.05 -1.96 -17.61
N LEU A 121 -4.16 -1.36 -16.43
CA LEU A 121 -3.79 0.03 -16.15
C LEU A 121 -3.24 0.16 -14.73
N GLY A 122 -2.03 0.72 -14.59
CA GLY A 122 -1.42 0.89 -13.28
C GLY A 122 0.06 1.22 -13.33
N TYR A 123 0.73 1.09 -12.19
CA TYR A 123 2.20 1.16 -12.15
C TYR A 123 2.80 -0.20 -12.52
N LYS A 124 3.81 -0.17 -13.39
CA LYS A 124 4.67 -1.32 -13.68
C LYS A 124 5.89 -1.24 -12.77
N VAL A 125 6.13 -2.30 -12.02
CA VAL A 125 7.26 -2.44 -11.10
C VAL A 125 7.98 -3.74 -11.46
N LEU A 126 9.31 -3.70 -11.61
CA LEU A 126 10.09 -4.94 -11.74
C LEU A 126 10.25 -5.52 -10.35
N ALA A 127 10.17 -6.84 -10.19
CA ALA A 127 10.28 -7.48 -8.89
C ALA A 127 11.16 -8.72 -8.98
N LEU A 128 12.02 -8.88 -7.97
CA LEU A 128 12.79 -10.09 -7.72
C LEU A 128 12.06 -10.93 -6.68
N CYS A 129 11.64 -12.12 -7.08
CA CYS A 129 10.83 -13.01 -6.25
C CYS A 129 11.43 -14.42 -6.16
N ASP A 130 11.14 -15.10 -5.05
CA ASP A 130 11.48 -16.51 -4.81
C ASP A 130 10.34 -17.20 -4.05
N ALA A 131 9.84 -18.33 -4.57
CA ALA A 131 8.76 -19.12 -3.97
C ALA A 131 7.52 -18.31 -3.51
N GLY A 132 7.18 -17.23 -4.22
CA GLY A 132 6.06 -16.33 -3.88
C GLY A 132 6.39 -15.20 -2.90
N TYR A 133 7.65 -15.11 -2.43
CA TYR A 133 8.17 -14.00 -1.64
C TYR A 133 8.77 -12.93 -2.55
N THR A 134 8.50 -11.64 -2.27
CA THR A 134 9.10 -10.51 -3.00
C THR A 134 10.30 -9.97 -2.22
N TYR A 135 11.50 -10.27 -2.71
CA TYR A 135 12.76 -9.90 -2.07
C TYR A 135 13.20 -8.46 -2.41
N ASP A 136 12.98 -8.04 -3.66
CA ASP A 136 13.34 -6.69 -4.12
C ASP A 136 12.44 -6.18 -5.26
N TRP A 137 12.45 -4.87 -5.53
CA TRP A 137 11.69 -4.22 -6.60
C TRP A 137 12.28 -2.89 -7.09
#